data_AF-A0A520G456-F1
#
_entry.id   AF-A0A520G456-F1
#
_cell.length_a   1.000
_cell.length_b   1.000
_cell.length_c   1.000
_cell.angle_alpha   90.00
_cell.angle_beta   90.00
_cell.angle_gamma   90.00
#
_symmetry.space_group_name_H-M   'P 1'
#
loop_
_entity.id
_entity.type
_entity.pdbx_description
1 polymer ?
#
loop_
_entity_poly.entity_id
_entity_poly.type
_entity_poly.pdbx_seq_one_letter_code
_entity_poly.pdbx_strand_id
1 'polypeptide(L)'
;MCGGARVIRSRGGSCIIDPFGEILAGPNFERETTPAAEIDRQAIARSKFDFDVTGHYARPDVFRLAVDERRKSPVPPCPTLPSRQAAKKGRRARNCLCVARNRVLRWRPGTA
;
A
#
# COMPACT_ATOMS: atom_id res chain seq x y z
N MET A 1 -36.93 7.74 27.06
CA MET A 1 -36.07 6.59 26.66
C MET A 1 -35.45 6.91 25.32
N CYS A 2 -34.27 7.51 25.29
CA CYS A 2 -33.58 7.83 24.04
C CYS A 2 -32.89 6.58 23.53
N GLY A 3 -33.50 5.92 22.55
CA GLY A 3 -32.90 4.79 21.84
C GLY A 3 -31.71 5.26 21.01
N GLY A 4 -30.50 4.95 21.46
CA GLY A 4 -29.27 5.26 20.75
C GLY A 4 -29.21 4.48 19.44
N ALA A 5 -29.28 5.19 18.31
CA ALA A 5 -29.01 4.62 17.01
C ALA A 5 -27.55 4.13 16.97
N ARG A 6 -27.35 2.82 16.91
CA ARG A 6 -26.03 2.21 16.74
C ARG A 6 -25.49 2.61 15.36
N VAL A 7 -24.56 3.56 15.32
CA VAL A 7 -23.86 3.95 14.08
C VAL A 7 -22.96 2.79 13.66
N ILE A 8 -23.45 1.94 12.75
CA ILE A 8 -22.69 0.82 12.18
C ILE A 8 -21.73 1.38 11.13
N ARG A 9 -20.43 1.38 11.42
CA ARG A 9 -19.39 1.90 10.51
C ARG A 9 -19.08 0.93 9.35
N SER A 10 -19.25 -0.38 9.56
CA SER A 10 -19.05 -1.41 8.54
C SER A 10 -19.95 -2.61 8.84
N ARG A 11 -20.77 -3.04 7.88
CA ARG A 11 -21.75 -4.14 8.05
C ARG A 11 -21.20 -5.54 7.72
N GLY A 12 -19.93 -5.64 7.32
CA GLY A 12 -19.39 -6.90 6.77
C GLY A 12 -19.84 -7.10 5.32
N GLY A 13 -20.21 -8.33 4.95
CA GLY A 13 -20.57 -8.69 3.57
C GLY A 13 -19.60 -9.65 2.87
N SER A 14 -18.91 -10.51 3.61
CA SER A 14 -18.02 -11.51 3.02
C SER A 14 -18.79 -12.41 2.04
N CYS A 15 -18.21 -12.63 0.86
CA CYS A 15 -18.73 -13.51 -0.17
C CYS A 15 -17.61 -14.21 -0.94
N ILE A 16 -17.96 -15.30 -1.63
CA ILE A 16 -17.10 -16.06 -2.53
C ILE A 16 -17.77 -15.98 -3.90
N ILE A 17 -17.00 -15.55 -4.91
CA ILE A 17 -17.47 -15.36 -6.29
C ILE A 17 -16.56 -16.18 -7.20
N ASP A 18 -17.15 -16.81 -8.20
CA ASP A 18 -16.42 -17.59 -9.18
C ASP A 18 -15.76 -16.69 -10.27
N PRO A 19 -14.91 -17.24 -11.15
CA PRO A 19 -14.27 -16.47 -12.23
C PRO A 19 -15.24 -15.91 -13.29
N PHE A 20 -16.48 -16.38 -13.34
CA PHE A 20 -17.52 -15.92 -14.26
C PHE A 20 -18.42 -14.84 -13.64
N GLY A 21 -18.29 -14.59 -12.33
CA GLY A 21 -19.04 -13.60 -11.58
C GLY A 21 -20.21 -14.15 -10.77
N GLU A 22 -20.40 -15.47 -10.73
CA GLU A 22 -21.46 -16.12 -9.95
C GLU A 22 -21.11 -16.18 -8.46
N ILE A 23 -22.11 -15.92 -7.61
CA ILE A 23 -21.93 -15.90 -6.15
C ILE A 23 -22.09 -17.32 -5.60
N LEU A 24 -20.98 -17.92 -5.17
CA LEU A 24 -20.95 -19.27 -4.60
C LEU A 24 -21.33 -19.28 -3.11
N ALA A 25 -21.01 -18.22 -2.37
CA ALA A 25 -21.41 -18.05 -0.97
C ALA A 25 -21.49 -16.56 -0.60
N GLY A 26 -22.45 -16.16 0.22
CA GLY A 26 -22.64 -14.76 0.66
C GLY A 26 -23.60 -13.96 -0.24
N PRO A 27 -23.69 -12.61 -0.09
CA PRO A 27 -23.08 -11.75 0.92
C PRO A 27 -23.86 -11.75 2.25
N ASN A 28 -23.19 -12.02 3.37
CA ASN A 28 -23.82 -12.01 4.69
C ASN A 28 -23.52 -10.72 5.46
N PHE A 29 -24.58 -9.97 5.80
CA PHE A 29 -24.52 -8.73 6.57
C PHE A 29 -25.17 -8.83 7.95
N GLU A 30 -25.85 -9.94 8.24
CA GLU A 30 -26.73 -10.07 9.40
C GLU A 30 -26.03 -10.71 10.58
N ARG A 31 -25.14 -11.67 10.32
CA ARG A 31 -24.48 -12.45 11.36
C ARG A 31 -23.03 -12.76 11.01
N GLU A 32 -22.24 -13.01 12.05
CA GLU A 32 -20.94 -13.63 11.91
C GLU A 32 -21.11 -15.03 11.32
N THR A 33 -20.38 -15.32 10.24
CA THR A 33 -20.45 -16.62 9.54
C THR A 33 -19.15 -16.84 8.79
N THR A 34 -18.73 -18.10 8.73
CA THR A 34 -17.64 -18.56 7.88
C THR A 34 -18.25 -19.11 6.58
N PRO A 35 -18.26 -18.35 5.47
CA PRO A 35 -18.74 -18.86 4.19
C PRO A 35 -17.80 -19.96 3.68
N ALA A 36 -18.38 -21.06 3.22
CA ALA A 36 -17.68 -22.15 2.57
C ALA A 36 -18.36 -22.48 1.25
N ALA A 37 -17.57 -22.76 0.22
CA ALA A 37 -18.03 -23.16 -1.10
C ALA A 37 -17.05 -24.16 -1.71
N GLU A 38 -17.56 -25.05 -2.56
CA GLU A 38 -16.73 -25.90 -3.40
C GLU A 38 -16.22 -25.10 -4.61
N ILE A 39 -14.96 -25.29 -4.97
CA ILE A 39 -14.31 -24.50 -6.01
C ILE A 39 -13.84 -25.44 -7.13
N ASP A 40 -14.43 -25.27 -8.32
CA ASP A 40 -13.92 -25.90 -9.53
C ASP A 40 -12.71 -25.15 -10.07
N ARG A 41 -11.53 -25.76 -9.95
CA ARG A 41 -10.26 -25.17 -10.44
C ARG A 41 -10.18 -25.13 -11.97
N GLN A 42 -10.94 -25.97 -12.68
CA GLN A 42 -10.97 -25.96 -14.14
C GLN A 42 -11.67 -24.72 -14.69
N ALA A 43 -12.54 -24.09 -13.88
CA ALA A 43 -13.17 -22.81 -14.23
C ALA A 43 -12.16 -21.70 -14.51
N ILE A 44 -10.98 -21.72 -13.87
CA ILE A 44 -9.92 -20.72 -14.08
C ILE A 44 -9.39 -20.77 -15.52
N ALA A 45 -9.13 -21.97 -16.04
CA ALA A 45 -8.63 -22.13 -17.40
C ALA A 45 -9.68 -21.71 -18.43
N ARG A 46 -10.95 -22.04 -18.20
CA ARG A 46 -12.07 -21.63 -19.07
C ARG A 46 -12.25 -20.11 -19.06
N SER A 47 -12.27 -19.48 -17.88
CA SER A 47 -12.39 -18.02 -17.76
C SER A 47 -11.22 -17.28 -18.41
N LYS A 48 -9.99 -17.79 -18.28
CA LYS A 48 -8.83 -17.25 -19.00
C LYS A 48 -8.89 -17.42 -20.51
N PHE A 49 -9.54 -18.49 -21.00
CA PHE A 49 -9.76 -18.65 -22.43
C PHE A 49 -10.66 -17.53 -22.98
N ASP A 50 -11.67 -17.13 -22.20
CA ASP A 50 -12.56 -16.01 -22.57
C ASP A 50 -11.84 -14.66 -22.42
N PHE A 51 -11.06 -14.45 -21.35
CA PHE A 51 -10.36 -13.18 -21.11
C PHE A 51 -9.04 -13.33 -20.34
N ASP A 52 -7.91 -13.17 -21.05
CA ASP A 52 -6.56 -13.20 -20.46
C ASP A 52 -5.83 -11.85 -20.59
N VAL A 53 -6.03 -10.98 -19.58
CA VAL A 53 -5.52 -9.59 -19.55
C VAL A 53 -4.00 -9.46 -19.61
N THR A 54 -3.27 -10.41 -19.00
CA THR A 54 -1.81 -10.36 -18.91
C THR A 54 -1.11 -11.13 -20.02
N GLY A 55 -1.86 -11.88 -20.85
CA GLY A 55 -1.33 -12.71 -21.92
C GLY A 55 -1.83 -12.23 -23.29
N HIS A 56 -2.76 -12.96 -23.91
CA HIS A 56 -3.18 -12.70 -25.30
C HIS A 56 -3.73 -11.29 -25.53
N TYR A 57 -4.45 -10.73 -24.56
CA TYR A 57 -4.99 -9.37 -24.65
C TYR A 57 -4.01 -8.29 -24.18
N ALA A 58 -2.81 -8.67 -23.74
CA ALA A 58 -1.80 -7.70 -23.36
C ALA A 58 -1.31 -6.92 -24.59
N ARG A 59 -1.27 -5.59 -24.48
CA ARG A 59 -0.66 -4.68 -25.46
C ARG A 59 0.64 -4.10 -24.90
N PRO A 60 1.73 -4.90 -24.84
CA PRO A 60 3.00 -4.47 -24.26
C PRO A 60 3.68 -3.34 -25.05
N ASP A 61 3.25 -3.14 -26.29
CA ASP A 61 3.64 -2.03 -27.14
C ASP A 61 3.00 -0.69 -26.73
N VAL A 62 1.85 -0.72 -26.04
CA VAL A 62 1.14 0.49 -25.56
C VAL A 62 1.42 0.73 -24.09
N PHE A 63 1.29 -0.30 -23.25
CA PHE A 63 1.44 -0.19 -21.80
C PHE A 63 2.47 -1.17 -21.25
N ARG A 64 3.32 -0.68 -20.35
CA ARG A 64 4.27 -1.50 -19.58
C ARG A 64 4.22 -1.11 -18.11
N LEU A 65 3.93 -2.08 -17.25
CA LEU A 65 4.05 -1.93 -15.80
C LEU A 65 5.43 -2.42 -15.36
N ALA A 66 6.16 -1.59 -14.61
CA ALA A 66 7.42 -1.95 -13.96
C ALA A 66 7.27 -1.75 -12.44
N VAL A 67 7.67 -2.74 -11.65
CA VAL A 67 7.51 -2.75 -10.19
C VAL A 67 8.89 -2.73 -9.53
N ASP A 68 9.10 -1.84 -8.56
CA ASP A 68 10.28 -1.84 -7.68
C ASP A 68 9.93 -2.50 -6.35
N GLU A 69 10.32 -3.76 -6.20
CA GLU A 69 10.03 -4.57 -5.00
C GLU A 69 11.06 -4.37 -3.88
N ARG A 70 12.03 -3.46 -4.05
CA ARG A 70 13.07 -3.23 -3.03
C ARG A 70 12.46 -2.60 -1.78
N ARG A 71 12.77 -3.17 -0.61
CA ARG A 71 12.41 -2.59 0.69
C ARG A 71 12.95 -1.15 0.80
N LYS A 72 12.05 -0.19 1.00
CA LYS A 72 12.42 1.21 1.27
C LYS A 72 12.64 1.38 2.78
N SER A 73 13.80 1.91 3.16
CA SER A 73 14.08 2.22 4.56
C SER A 73 13.24 3.41 5.01
N PRO A 74 12.63 3.38 6.21
CA PRO A 74 11.99 4.55 6.79
C PRO A 74 12.97 5.72 6.88
N VAL A 75 12.49 6.94 6.65
CA VAL A 75 13.29 8.13 6.91
C VAL A 75 13.56 8.18 8.42
N PRO A 76 14.82 8.32 8.86
CA PRO A 76 15.10 8.45 10.28
C PRO A 76 14.37 9.69 10.82
N PRO A 77 13.87 9.65 12.07
CA PRO A 77 13.27 10.83 12.67
C PRO A 77 14.28 11.97 12.63
N CYS A 78 13.81 13.15 12.25
CA CYS A 78 14.63 14.35 12.30
C CYS A 78 15.18 14.47 13.73
N PRO A 79 16.51 14.53 13.94
CA PRO A 79 17.05 14.71 15.28
C PRO A 79 16.52 16.03 15.81
N THR A 80 15.77 15.98 16.90
CA THR A 80 15.39 17.18 17.64
C THR A 80 16.69 17.89 18.00
N LEU A 81 16.86 19.13 17.52
CA LEU A 81 17.94 19.98 17.99
C LEU A 81 17.85 20.00 19.52
N PRO A 82 18.97 19.81 20.25
CA PRO A 82 18.93 19.87 21.69
C PRO A 82 18.28 21.20 22.08
N SER A 83 17.21 21.12 22.86
CA SER A 83 16.62 22.29 23.47
C SER A 83 17.76 23.07 24.15
N ARG A 84 17.68 24.40 24.11
CA ARG A 84 18.74 25.38 24.47
C ARG A 84 19.23 25.33 25.94
N GLN A 85 19.15 24.19 26.62
CA GLN A 85 19.45 24.00 28.04
C GLN A 85 20.72 23.16 28.32
N ALA A 86 21.66 23.06 27.38
CA ALA A 86 22.99 22.51 27.63
C ALA A 86 24.09 23.58 27.47
N ALA A 87 23.98 24.67 28.25
CA ALA A 87 25.00 25.72 28.33
C ALA A 87 25.45 25.99 29.77
N LYS A 88 25.76 24.93 30.55
CA LYS A 88 26.51 25.05 31.82
C LYS A 88 27.37 23.81 32.10
N LYS A 89 28.42 23.59 31.30
CA LYS A 89 29.70 23.07 31.82
C LYS A 89 30.77 23.17 30.74
N GLY A 90 31.80 23.97 31.01
CA GLY A 90 32.96 24.12 30.16
C GLY A 90 33.66 22.78 29.95
N ARG A 91 33.66 22.30 28.71
CA ARG A 91 34.71 21.45 28.17
C ARG A 91 34.74 21.66 26.66
N ARG A 92 35.89 22.10 26.15
CA ARG A 92 36.14 22.49 24.75
C ARG A 92 35.60 21.43 23.78
N ALA A 93 34.62 21.82 22.98
CA ALA A 93 34.20 21.07 21.80
C ALA A 93 35.33 21.12 20.76
N ARG A 94 36.11 20.04 20.63
CA ARG A 94 36.96 19.80 19.48
C ARG A 94 36.21 18.85 18.55
N ASN A 95 35.87 19.35 17.36
CA ASN A 95 35.42 18.63 16.18
C ASN A 95 34.19 17.71 16.32
N CYS A 96 33.00 18.32 16.28
CA CYS A 96 31.85 17.69 15.63
C CYS A 96 31.58 18.43 14.32
N LEU A 97 32.33 18.07 13.27
CA LEU A 97 31.97 18.45 11.91
C LEU A 97 30.79 17.56 11.51
N CYS A 98 29.56 18.03 11.75
CA CYS A 98 28.41 17.41 11.13
C CYS A 98 28.53 17.71 9.63
N VAL A 99 28.87 16.69 8.84
CA VAL A 99 29.04 16.80 7.38
C VAL A 99 27.67 17.09 6.78
N ALA A 100 27.30 18.36 6.69
CA ALA A 100 26.24 18.85 5.83
C ALA A 100 26.76 18.86 4.39
N ARG A 101 26.90 17.68 3.77
CA ARG A 101 27.02 17.57 2.31
C ARG A 101 25.67 17.20 1.73
N ASN A 102 24.77 18.19 1.76
CA ASN A 102 23.66 18.29 0.85
C ASN A 102 24.24 18.42 -0.58
N ARG A 103 24.48 17.30 -1.26
CA ARG A 103 24.67 17.32 -2.71
C ARG A 103 23.29 17.40 -3.33
N VAL A 104 22.74 18.61 -3.32
CA VAL A 104 21.58 19.01 -4.12
C VAL A 104 21.87 18.63 -5.56
N LEU A 105 21.08 17.70 -6.11
CA LEU A 105 21.04 17.44 -7.54
C LEU A 105 20.71 18.77 -8.22
N ARG A 106 21.68 19.28 -8.97
CA ARG A 106 21.60 20.53 -9.73
C ARG A 106 20.53 20.35 -10.81
N TRP A 107 19.34 20.91 -10.59
CA TRP A 107 18.34 21.09 -11.64
C TRP A 107 18.93 21.99 -12.73
N ARG A 108 18.95 21.50 -13.99
CA ARG A 108 19.35 22.29 -15.16
C ARG A 108 18.07 22.78 -15.85
N PRO A 109 17.83 24.09 -15.99
CA PRO A 109 16.90 24.56 -16.99
C PRO A 109 17.52 24.35 -18.37
N GLY A 110 16.76 23.71 -19.27
CA GLY A 110 17.11 23.65 -20.68
C GLY A 110 17.06 25.04 -21.30
N THR A 111 17.99 25.30 -22.21
CA THR A 111 17.85 26.31 -23.26
C THR A 111 18.41 25.73 -24.54
N ALA A 112 17.75 26.09 -25.64
CA ALA A 112 17.99 25.68 -27.02
C ALA A 112 19.44 25.87 -27.50
#